data_AF-A0A168PCP0-F1
#
_entry.id   AF-A0A168PCP0-F1
#
_cell.length_a   1.000
_cell.length_b   1.000
_cell.length_c   1.000
_cell.angle_alpha   90.00
_cell.angle_beta   90.00
_cell.angle_gamma   90.00
#
_symmetry.space_group_name_H-M   'P 1'
#
loop_
_entity.id
_entity.type
_entity.pdbx_description
1 polymer ?
#
loop_
_entity_poly.entity_id
_entity_poly.type
_entity_poly.pdbx_seq_one_letter_code
_entity_poly.pdbx_strand_id
1 'polypeptide(L)' 'MKNIEYYMNLNYKIEIIKDEEGGYVLRYPELKGCITCADTIDEGINLLNDTKKAG' A
#
# COMPACT_ATOMS: atom_id res chain seq x y z
N MET A 1 -9.49 24.02 3.59
CA MET A 1 -9.76 22.57 3.71
C MET A 1 -8.80 21.82 2.81
N LYS A 2 -8.30 20.66 3.23
CA LYS A 2 -7.51 19.78 2.38
C LYS A 2 -8.49 18.83 1.67
N ASN A 3 -8.42 18.74 0.35
CA ASN A 3 -9.27 17.85 -0.45
C ASN A 3 -8.69 16.42 -0.48
N ILE A 4 -9.45 15.47 -1.01
CA ILE A 4 -9.05 14.06 -1.02
C ILE A 4 -7.78 13.84 -1.86
N GLU A 5 -7.62 14.57 -2.97
CA GLU A 5 -6.41 14.52 -3.80
C GLU A 5 -5.16 15.00 -3.05
N TYR A 6 -5.30 15.98 -2.15
CA TYR A 6 -4.17 16.41 -1.32
C TYR A 6 -3.65 15.23 -0.47
N TYR A 7 -4.55 14.46 0.14
CA TYR A 7 -4.16 13.29 0.93
C TYR A 7 -3.65 12.14 0.05
N MET A 8 -4.25 11.91 -1.12
CA MET A 8 -3.77 10.89 -2.06
C MET A 8 -2.38 11.18 -2.63
N ASN A 9 -1.95 12.44 -2.72
CA ASN A 9 -0.62 12.80 -3.20
C ASN A 9 0.45 12.85 -2.08
N LEU A 10 0.08 12.58 -0.82
CA LEU A 10 1.08 12.46 0.23
C LEU A 10 1.95 11.22 -0.01
N ASN A 11 3.23 11.41 0.26
CA ASN A 11 4.27 10.40 0.09
C ASN A 11 4.25 9.46 1.30
N TYR A 12 3.21 8.63 1.39
CA TYR A 12 3.07 7.64 2.45
C TYR A 12 4.16 6.60 2.34
N LYS A 13 4.72 6.20 3.48
CA LYS A 13 5.72 5.14 3.51
C LYS A 13 5.07 3.81 3.17
N ILE A 14 5.73 3.01 2.34
CA ILE A 14 5.35 1.63 2.08
C ILE A 14 6.29 0.74 2.88
N GLU A 15 5.74 -0.10 3.75
CA GLU A 15 6.48 -1.19 4.37
C GLU A 15 6.31 -2.45 3.53
N ILE A 16 7.43 -3.11 3.20
CA ILE A 16 7.47 -4.36 2.45
C ILE A 16 8.09 -5.41 3.37
N ILE A 17 7.30 -6.44 3.68
CA ILE A 17 7.70 -7.54 4.53
C ILE A 17 7.70 -8.78 3.65
N LYS A 18 8.83 -9.50 3.61
CA LYS A 18 8.91 -10.76 2.87
C LYS A 18 8.23 -11.86 3.69
N ASP A 19 7.35 -12.61 3.07
CA ASP A 19 6.67 -13.73 3.72
C ASP A 19 7.55 -15.01 3.68
N GLU A 20 7.41 -15.86 4.70
CA GLU A 20 8.16 -17.13 4.80
C GLU A 20 7.64 -18.18 3.82
N GLU A 21 6.36 -18.12 3.45
CA GLU A 21 5.73 -19.03 2.47
C GLU A 21 6.02 -18.63 1.00
N GLY A 22 6.73 -17.50 0.81
CA GLY A 22 6.97 -16.90 -0.49
C GLY A 22 6.03 -15.73 -0.76
N GLY A 23 6.54 -14.70 -1.42
CA GLY A 23 5.82 -13.45 -1.69
C GLY A 23 6.16 -12.32 -0.71
N TYR A 24 5.34 -11.27 -0.76
CA TYR A 24 5.55 -10.00 -0.09
C TYR A 24 4.23 -9.45 0.46
N VAL A 25 4.28 -8.99 1.69
CA VAL A 25 3.22 -8.21 2.33
C VAL A 25 3.61 -6.74 2.23
N LEU A 26 2.77 -5.93 1.58
CA LEU A 26 2.96 -4.49 1.47
C LEU A 26 1.86 -3.76 2.23
N ARG A 27 2.22 -2.72 2.97
CA ARG A 27 1.22 -1.91 3.71
C ARG A 27 1.61 -0.45 3.82
N TYR A 28 0.60 0.39 3.97
CA TYR A 28 0.77 1.77 4.44
C TYR A 28 0.55 1.82 5.96
N PRO A 29 1.60 1.87 6.80
CA PRO A 29 1.44 1.92 8.26
C PRO A 29 0.63 3.14 8.73
N GLU A 30 0.63 4.22 7.95
CA GLU A 30 -0.13 5.44 8.22
C GLU A 30 -1.62 5.31 7.87
N LEU A 31 -1.97 4.39 6.96
CA LEU A 31 -3.34 4.13 6.54
C LEU A 31 -3.79 2.78 7.11
N LYS A 32 -4.34 2.82 8.33
CA LYS A 32 -4.85 1.62 9.00
C LYS A 32 -5.85 0.88 8.11
N GLY A 33 -5.55 -0.38 7.80
CA GLY A 33 -6.37 -1.24 6.94
C GLY A 33 -5.91 -1.31 5.48
N CYS A 34 -4.95 -0.49 5.06
CA CYS A 34 -4.39 -0.55 3.71
C CYS A 34 -3.16 -1.48 3.69
N ILE A 35 -3.44 -2.76 3.48
CA ILE A 35 -2.48 -3.87 3.42
C ILE A 35 -2.82 -4.77 2.24
N THR A 36 -1.80 -5.27 1.56
CA THR A 36 -1.94 -6.22 0.45
C THR A 36 -0.83 -7.27 0.50
N CYS A 37 -1.06 -8.42 -0.12
CA CYS A 37 -0.08 -9.48 -0.28
C CYS A 37 0.05 -9.80 -1.78
N ALA A 38 1.27 -9.97 -2.26
CA ALA A 38 1.55 -10.28 -3.65
C ALA A 38 2.82 -11.13 -3.78
N ASP A 39 2.91 -11.93 -4.84
CA ASP A 39 4.09 -12.76 -5.11
C ASP A 39 5.33 -11.92 -5.47
N THR A 40 5.10 -10.72 -6.00
CA THR A 40 6.16 -9.77 -6.39
C THR A 40 5.92 -8.38 -5.80
N ILE A 41 7.02 -7.64 -5.61
CA ILE A 41 6.97 -6.26 -5.10
C ILE A 41 6.20 -5.35 -6.05
N ASP A 42 6.42 -5.47 -7.37
CA ASP A 42 5.77 -4.63 -8.39
C ASP A 42 4.24 -4.78 -8.37
N GLU A 43 3.75 -6.03 -8.33
CA GLU A 43 2.30 -6.27 -8.21
C GLU A 43 1.75 -5.76 -6.88
N GLY A 44 2.49 -5.97 -5.80
CA GLY A 44 2.14 -5.45 -4.49
C GLY A 44 1.98 -3.92 -4.48
N ILE A 45 2.90 -3.19 -5.12
CA ILE A 45 2.84 -1.73 -5.20
C ILE A 45 1.62 -1.28 -6.01
N ASN A 46 1.31 -1.96 -7.11
CA ASN A 46 0.13 -1.65 -7.92
C ASN A 46 -1.17 -1.85 -7.13
N LEU A 47 -1.32 -3.00 -6.46
CA LEU A 47 -2.49 -3.30 -5.62
C LEU A 47 -2.62 -2.33 -4.44
N LEU A 48 -1.50 -1.98 -3.81
CA LEU A 48 -1.49 -1.06 -2.68
C LEU A 48 -1.88 0.36 -3.10
N ASN A 49 -1.43 0.81 -4.28
CA ASN A 49 -1.84 2.09 -4.86
C ASN A 49 -3.32 2.13 -5.27
N ASP A 50 -3.87 1.01 -5.74
CA ASP A 50 -5.29 0.92 -6.07
C ASP A 50 -6.16 0.98 -4.80
N THR A 51 -5.76 0.23 -3.76
CA THR A 51 -6.43 0.22 -2.45
C THR A 51 -6.47 1.62 -1.82
N LYS A 52 -5.41 2.43 -2.02
CA LYS A 52 -5.37 3.83 -1.58
C LYS A 52 -6.41 4.74 -2.27
N LYS A 53 -6.84 4.41 -3.49
CA LYS A 53 -7.86 5.16 -4.23
C LYS A 53 -9.29 4.72 -3.91
N ALA A 54 -9.46 3.46 -3.54
CA ALA A 54 -10.76 2.87 -3.25
C ALA A 54 -11.27 3.14 -1.81
N GLY A 55 -10.38 3.53 -0.90
CA GLY A 55 -10.68 3.82 0.51
C GLY A 55 -11.14 5.25 0.81
#